data_AF-A0A254S1L8-F1
#
_entry.id   AF-A0A254S1L8-F1
#
_cell.length_a   1.000
_cell.length_b   1.000
_cell.length_c   1.000
_cell.angle_alpha   90.00
_cell.angle_beta   90.00
_cell.angle_gamma   90.00
#
_symmetry.space_group_name_H-M   'P 1'
#
loop_
_entity.id
_entity.type
_entity.pdbx_description
1 polymer ?
#
loop_
_entity_poly.entity_id
_entity_poly.type
_entity_poly.pdbx_seq_one_letter_code
_entity_poly.pdbx_strand_id
1 'polypeptide(L)'
;MPKRVAGVIAAALTALSVCGLAVAGEMPFPQIENGKVTLVEADSPYLLEQGVVFSANDTLMVEPGVTVLMGEYAKLMLRGSVKISGTDEKPVVFRSADSSESWNGLHFVSSSRPFEVKNLVVENAFRNTVFRSKGIFESVQFINNYYGLWIDDVPEVFLARCEFTRNRFALSVRAGQVMSAETKISNNVYGLYLEAGGKFDGDKSLINNNLEADVRSEVEEMAGKGKRVNRSIWHRIETAF
;
A
#
# COMPACT_ATOMS: atom_id res chain seq x y z
N MET A 1 40.76 5.66 78.74
CA MET A 1 41.84 6.36 77.99
C MET A 1 42.33 5.42 76.89
N PRO A 2 42.45 5.87 75.63
CA PRO A 2 41.36 5.81 74.66
C PRO A 2 41.30 4.51 73.84
N LYS A 3 40.07 4.21 73.42
CA LYS A 3 39.61 3.01 72.71
C LYS A 3 39.86 3.13 71.20
N ARG A 4 40.30 2.05 70.56
CA ARG A 4 40.36 1.89 69.10
C ARG A 4 38.95 1.93 68.52
N VAL A 5 38.69 2.88 67.62
CA VAL A 5 37.49 2.89 66.78
C VAL A 5 37.92 2.43 65.39
N ALA A 6 37.53 1.22 65.01
CA ALA A 6 37.65 0.72 63.65
C ALA A 6 36.48 1.32 62.83
N GLY A 7 36.80 2.27 61.95
CA GLY A 7 35.84 2.78 60.97
C GLY A 7 35.74 1.81 59.80
N VAL A 8 34.60 1.14 59.67
CA VAL A 8 34.23 0.39 58.45
C VAL A 8 33.75 1.42 57.43
N ILE A 9 34.53 1.66 56.38
CA ILE A 9 34.08 2.46 55.23
C ILE A 9 33.23 1.54 54.36
N ALA A 10 31.92 1.70 54.44
CA ALA A 10 30.99 1.06 53.50
C ALA A 10 31.05 1.82 52.17
N ALA A 11 31.65 1.21 51.14
CA ALA A 11 31.58 1.71 49.78
C ALA A 11 30.16 1.47 49.24
N ALA A 12 29.37 2.53 49.13
CA ALA A 12 28.06 2.48 48.47
C ALA A 12 28.29 2.32 46.96
N LEU A 13 28.02 1.12 46.44
CA LEU A 13 28.01 0.84 45.00
C LEU A 13 26.71 1.42 44.42
N THR A 14 26.74 2.65 43.92
CA THR A 14 25.64 3.18 43.10
C THR A 14 25.67 2.48 41.75
N ALA A 15 24.83 1.46 41.59
CA ALA A 15 24.53 0.90 40.28
C ALA A 15 23.75 1.95 39.48
N LEU A 16 24.43 2.63 38.55
CA LEU A 16 23.73 3.33 37.47
C LEU A 16 23.06 2.26 36.60
N SER A 17 21.75 2.11 36.77
CA SER A 17 20.93 1.44 35.77
C SER A 17 20.90 2.34 34.54
N VAL A 18 21.76 2.05 33.56
CA VAL A 18 21.56 2.54 32.21
C VAL A 18 20.36 1.77 31.68
N CYS A 19 19.18 2.33 31.87
CA CYS A 19 18.00 1.89 31.16
C CYS A 19 18.25 2.26 29.70
N GLY A 20 18.86 1.34 28.95
CA GLY A 20 18.93 1.43 27.51
C GLY A 20 17.48 1.42 27.03
N LEU A 21 17.01 2.57 26.56
CA LEU A 21 15.86 2.59 25.67
C LEU A 21 16.25 1.70 24.50
N ALA A 22 15.73 0.48 24.46
CA ALA A 22 15.68 -0.29 23.25
C ALA A 22 14.84 0.55 22.30
N VAL A 23 15.49 1.36 21.47
CA VAL A 23 14.90 1.76 20.20
C VAL A 23 14.63 0.42 19.53
N ALA A 24 13.36 0.02 19.45
CA ALA A 24 13.00 -1.19 18.74
C ALA A 24 13.57 -1.03 17.33
N GLY A 25 14.66 -1.75 17.07
CA GLY A 25 15.32 -1.72 15.78
C GLY A 25 14.35 -2.28 14.76
N GLU A 26 14.32 -1.68 13.58
CA GLU A 26 13.56 -2.23 12.47
C GLU A 26 14.03 -3.68 12.24
N MET A 27 13.08 -4.61 12.15
CA MET A 27 13.41 -6.00 11.88
C MET A 27 13.60 -6.18 10.37
N PRO A 28 14.64 -6.88 9.89
CA PRO A 28 14.75 -7.14 8.47
C PRO A 28 13.54 -7.94 7.98
N PHE A 29 13.05 -7.63 6.78
CA PHE A 29 11.98 -8.41 6.18
C PHE A 29 12.42 -9.88 6.06
N PRO A 30 11.63 -10.84 6.58
CA PRO A 30 12.03 -12.23 6.66
C PRO A 30 12.20 -12.85 5.27
N GLN A 31 13.14 -13.79 5.17
CA GLN A 31 13.29 -14.61 3.98
C GLN A 31 12.11 -15.58 3.86
N ILE A 32 11.85 -16.02 2.63
CA ILE A 32 10.81 -17.02 2.37
C ILE A 32 11.33 -18.39 2.82
N GLU A 33 10.80 -18.91 3.92
CA GLU A 33 11.17 -20.23 4.45
C GLU A 33 10.00 -21.21 4.29
N ASN A 34 10.27 -22.38 3.72
CA ASN A 34 9.26 -23.42 3.45
C ASN A 34 8.01 -22.89 2.70
N GLY A 35 8.22 -21.95 1.78
CA GLY A 35 7.15 -21.35 0.99
C GLY A 35 6.21 -20.45 1.80
N LYS A 36 6.68 -19.88 2.91
CA LYS A 36 5.85 -19.03 3.77
C LYS A 36 6.65 -17.86 4.33
N VAL A 37 5.97 -16.72 4.44
CA VAL A 37 6.36 -15.58 5.27
C VAL A 37 5.15 -15.22 6.15
N THR A 38 5.40 -15.08 7.45
CA THR A 38 4.43 -14.56 8.41
C THR A 38 5.02 -13.32 9.06
N LEU A 39 4.32 -12.21 8.96
CA LEU A 39 4.66 -10.97 9.65
C LEU A 39 3.75 -10.83 10.87
N VAL A 40 4.34 -10.66 12.05
CA VAL A 40 3.65 -10.57 13.34
C VAL A 40 3.85 -9.18 13.94
N GLU A 41 2.86 -8.71 14.71
CA GLU A 41 2.91 -7.37 15.31
C GLU A 41 4.12 -7.18 16.24
N ALA A 42 4.52 -8.25 16.94
CA ALA A 42 5.60 -8.22 17.93
C ALA A 42 6.99 -7.87 17.35
N ASP A 43 7.19 -8.11 16.06
CA ASP A 43 8.45 -7.85 15.34
C ASP A 43 8.36 -6.59 14.45
N SER A 44 7.23 -5.86 14.52
CA SER A 44 7.01 -4.62 13.77
C SER A 44 7.84 -3.46 14.35
N PRO A 45 8.40 -2.56 13.53
CA PRO A 45 8.29 -2.51 12.07
C PRO A 45 9.30 -3.43 11.36
N TYR A 46 8.88 -3.95 10.20
CA TYR A 46 9.78 -4.66 9.28
C TYR A 46 10.37 -3.70 8.25
N LEU A 47 11.67 -3.76 7.99
CA LEU A 47 12.34 -3.06 6.89
C LEU A 47 12.55 -4.00 5.71
N LEU A 48 11.93 -3.67 4.58
CA LEU A 48 12.21 -4.27 3.28
C LEU A 48 13.12 -3.34 2.48
N GLU A 49 14.43 -3.54 2.59
CA GLU A 49 15.41 -2.71 1.87
C GLU A 49 15.34 -2.90 0.34
N GLN A 50 15.10 -4.14 -0.11
CA GLN A 50 15.08 -4.51 -1.53
C GLN A 50 13.85 -5.35 -1.86
N GLY A 51 13.47 -5.41 -3.13
CA GLY A 51 12.27 -6.14 -3.53
C GLY A 51 12.34 -7.66 -3.29
N VAL A 52 11.21 -8.25 -2.91
CA VAL A 52 11.04 -9.70 -2.72
C VAL A 52 10.01 -10.25 -3.72
N VAL A 53 10.28 -11.45 -4.23
CA VAL A 53 9.40 -12.16 -5.16
C VAL A 53 8.89 -13.44 -4.49
N PHE A 54 7.58 -13.51 -4.27
CA PHE A 54 6.87 -14.71 -3.87
C PHE A 54 6.52 -15.51 -5.12
N SER A 55 6.88 -16.79 -5.13
CA SER A 55 6.52 -17.76 -6.15
C SER A 55 5.06 -18.21 -6.00
N ALA A 56 4.56 -18.96 -6.99
CA ALA A 56 3.15 -19.39 -7.03
C ALA A 56 2.71 -20.31 -5.87
N ASN A 57 3.67 -20.93 -5.17
CA ASN A 57 3.41 -21.78 -4.01
C ASN A 57 3.70 -21.07 -2.68
N ASP A 58 4.27 -19.87 -2.72
CA ASP A 58 4.62 -19.15 -1.51
C ASP A 58 3.37 -18.48 -0.91
N THR A 59 3.38 -18.25 0.39
CA THR A 59 2.28 -17.59 1.10
C THR A 59 2.80 -16.43 1.93
N LEU A 60 2.18 -15.26 1.76
CA LEU A 60 2.35 -14.11 2.66
C LEU A 60 1.16 -14.02 3.62
N MET A 61 1.44 -14.06 4.92
CA MET A 61 0.46 -13.79 5.99
C MET A 61 0.92 -12.58 6.79
N VAL A 62 0.03 -11.61 7.00
CA VAL A 62 0.33 -10.40 7.78
C VAL A 62 -0.74 -10.20 8.85
N GLU A 63 -0.32 -10.19 10.10
CA GLU A 63 -1.17 -9.98 11.28
C GLU A 63 -1.60 -8.51 11.44
N PRO A 64 -2.68 -8.24 12.20
CA PRO A 64 -3.06 -6.87 12.54
C PRO A 64 -1.92 -6.08 13.19
N GLY A 65 -1.83 -4.78 12.90
CA GLY A 65 -0.86 -3.86 13.53
C GLY A 65 0.57 -3.91 12.96
N VAL A 66 0.85 -4.79 12.00
CA VAL A 66 2.15 -4.84 11.33
C VAL A 66 2.40 -3.58 10.50
N THR A 67 3.59 -2.99 10.65
CA THR A 67 4.12 -1.95 9.77
C THR A 67 5.29 -2.51 8.96
N VAL A 68 5.29 -2.27 7.66
CA VAL A 68 6.41 -2.56 6.75
C VAL A 68 6.92 -1.25 6.16
N LEU A 69 8.18 -0.96 6.42
CA LEU A 69 8.95 0.14 5.87
C LEU A 69 9.62 -0.32 4.57
N MET A 70 9.33 0.36 3.49
CA MET A 70 9.76 0.02 2.14
C MET A 70 10.95 0.90 1.76
N GLY A 71 12.09 0.29 1.48
CA GLY A 71 13.27 0.99 0.96
C GLY A 71 13.00 1.60 -0.42
N GLU A 72 13.90 2.49 -0.84
CA GLU A 72 13.88 3.09 -2.18
C GLU A 72 13.79 1.99 -3.25
N TYR A 73 12.84 2.12 -4.18
CA TYR A 73 12.54 1.12 -5.23
C TYR A 73 12.15 -0.29 -4.75
N ALA A 74 11.97 -0.54 -3.45
CA ALA A 74 11.53 -1.84 -2.95
C ALA A 74 10.14 -2.21 -3.52
N LYS A 75 9.90 -3.50 -3.73
CA LYS A 75 8.62 -4.02 -4.23
C LYS A 75 8.31 -5.39 -3.67
N LEU A 76 7.02 -5.70 -3.57
CA LEU A 76 6.57 -7.07 -3.33
C LEU A 76 5.87 -7.59 -4.57
N MET A 77 6.49 -8.60 -5.21
CA MET A 77 5.89 -9.34 -6.31
C MET A 77 5.22 -10.59 -5.75
N LEU A 78 3.91 -10.56 -5.62
CA LEU A 78 3.10 -11.55 -4.92
C LEU A 78 2.43 -12.50 -5.91
N ARG A 79 3.07 -13.64 -6.21
CA ARG A 79 2.53 -14.63 -7.16
C ARG A 79 1.80 -15.80 -6.51
N GLY A 80 1.87 -15.91 -5.19
CA GLY A 80 1.26 -16.96 -4.40
C GLY A 80 0.01 -16.52 -3.64
N SER A 81 -0.30 -17.18 -2.53
CA SER A 81 -1.42 -16.82 -1.65
C SER A 81 -1.04 -15.59 -0.80
N VAL A 82 -1.96 -14.64 -0.66
CA VAL A 82 -1.76 -13.45 0.17
C VAL A 82 -2.94 -13.27 1.10
N LYS A 83 -2.64 -13.12 2.39
CA LYS A 83 -3.62 -12.77 3.42
C LYS A 83 -3.06 -11.65 4.31
N ILE A 84 -3.64 -10.46 4.19
CA ILE A 84 -3.34 -9.31 5.05
C ILE A 84 -4.58 -9.07 5.91
N SER A 85 -4.44 -9.19 7.23
CA SER A 85 -5.55 -9.22 8.18
C SER A 85 -5.48 -8.06 9.17
N GLY A 86 -5.44 -6.81 8.71
CA GLY A 86 -5.59 -5.65 9.60
C GLY A 86 -6.98 -5.59 10.24
N THR A 87 -7.14 -4.69 11.21
CA THR A 87 -8.44 -4.27 11.74
C THR A 87 -8.56 -2.75 11.77
N ASP A 88 -9.73 -2.22 12.11
CA ASP A 88 -9.93 -0.78 12.28
C ASP A 88 -9.05 -0.22 13.43
N GLU A 89 -8.89 -1.00 14.50
CA GLU A 89 -8.06 -0.63 15.67
C GLU A 89 -6.56 -0.83 15.41
N LYS A 90 -6.21 -1.81 14.58
CA LYS A 90 -4.84 -2.22 14.28
C LYS A 90 -4.67 -2.43 12.77
N PRO A 91 -4.65 -1.34 11.98
CA PRO A 91 -4.44 -1.46 10.55
C PRO A 91 -3.04 -2.00 10.26
N VAL A 92 -2.89 -2.68 9.13
CA VAL A 92 -1.57 -2.99 8.56
C VAL A 92 -1.10 -1.80 7.75
N VAL A 93 0.18 -1.44 7.81
CA VAL A 93 0.73 -0.26 7.12
C VAL A 93 1.92 -0.64 6.25
N PHE A 94 1.88 -0.28 4.97
CA PHE A 94 2.99 -0.38 4.03
C PHE A 94 3.32 1.04 3.56
N ARG A 95 4.51 1.53 3.91
CA ARG A 95 4.94 2.90 3.63
C ARG A 95 6.42 3.00 3.31
N SER A 96 6.84 4.08 2.68
CA SER A 96 8.26 4.35 2.44
C SER A 96 9.02 4.46 3.77
N ALA A 97 10.23 3.89 3.83
CA ALA A 97 11.15 4.03 4.96
C ALA A 97 11.62 5.50 5.10
N ASP A 98 11.90 6.14 3.96
CA ASP A 98 12.12 7.59 3.83
C ASP A 98 10.99 8.20 3.00
N SER A 99 10.26 9.17 3.55
CA SER A 99 9.15 9.83 2.85
C SER A 99 9.53 10.65 1.62
N SER A 100 10.82 10.97 1.45
CA SER A 100 11.35 11.63 0.24
C SER A 100 11.57 10.67 -0.92
N GLU A 101 11.63 9.37 -0.62
CA GLU A 101 11.86 8.31 -1.59
C GLU A 101 10.58 7.50 -1.86
N SER A 102 10.39 7.09 -3.11
CA SER A 102 9.27 6.24 -3.49
C SER A 102 9.70 4.79 -3.65
N TRP A 103 8.83 3.88 -3.19
CA TRP A 103 8.98 2.45 -3.40
C TRP A 103 8.09 2.00 -4.55
N ASN A 104 8.41 0.89 -5.20
CA ASN A 104 7.80 0.51 -6.47
C ASN A 104 6.34 0.04 -6.35
N GLY A 105 5.94 -0.49 -5.18
CA GLY A 105 4.55 -0.88 -4.89
C GLY A 105 4.34 -2.36 -4.58
N LEU A 106 3.08 -2.71 -4.31
CA LEU A 106 2.59 -4.09 -4.17
C LEU A 106 2.06 -4.59 -5.51
N HIS A 107 2.54 -5.75 -5.97
CA HIS A 107 2.14 -6.34 -7.25
C HIS A 107 1.55 -7.72 -7.05
N PHE A 108 0.22 -7.84 -7.13
CA PHE A 108 -0.52 -9.09 -7.04
C PHE A 108 -0.61 -9.74 -8.42
N VAL A 109 0.06 -10.88 -8.60
CA VAL A 109 0.22 -11.55 -9.90
C VAL A 109 0.02 -13.06 -9.78
N SER A 110 -1.23 -13.48 -9.61
CA SER A 110 -1.58 -14.89 -9.39
C SER A 110 -2.87 -15.27 -10.12
N SER A 111 -2.79 -16.20 -11.08
CA SER A 111 -3.93 -16.65 -11.87
C SER A 111 -4.79 -17.72 -11.20
N SER A 112 -4.31 -18.33 -10.10
CA SER A 112 -4.96 -19.48 -9.46
C SER A 112 -5.28 -19.28 -7.98
N ARG A 113 -4.60 -18.35 -7.29
CA ARG A 113 -4.78 -18.10 -5.86
C ARG A 113 -5.29 -16.68 -5.65
N PRO A 114 -6.53 -16.49 -5.15
CA PRO A 114 -7.02 -15.16 -4.83
C PRO A 114 -6.27 -14.56 -3.63
N PHE A 115 -6.17 -13.23 -3.59
CA PHE A 115 -5.70 -12.51 -2.41
C PHE A 115 -6.86 -12.03 -1.53
N GLU A 116 -6.61 -11.93 -0.23
CA GLU A 116 -7.51 -11.33 0.75
C GLU A 116 -6.74 -10.24 1.51
N VAL A 117 -7.17 -8.99 1.37
CA VAL A 117 -6.51 -7.85 2.02
C VAL A 117 -7.55 -7.03 2.77
N LYS A 118 -7.36 -6.92 4.08
CA LYS A 118 -8.25 -6.16 4.97
C LYS A 118 -7.48 -5.10 5.74
N ASN A 119 -8.07 -3.90 5.87
CA ASN A 119 -7.59 -2.81 6.73
C ASN A 119 -6.09 -2.52 6.53
N LEU A 120 -5.71 -2.38 5.27
CA LEU A 120 -4.36 -2.05 4.85
C LEU A 120 -4.29 -0.55 4.51
N VAL A 121 -3.25 0.13 4.96
CA VAL A 121 -2.84 1.45 4.47
C VAL A 121 -1.61 1.26 3.58
N VAL A 122 -1.69 1.73 2.34
CA VAL A 122 -0.57 1.75 1.39
C VAL A 122 -0.28 3.19 0.99
N GLU A 123 0.92 3.66 1.35
CA GLU A 123 1.31 5.04 1.11
C GLU A 123 2.69 5.21 0.45
N ASN A 124 2.83 6.32 -0.28
CA ASN A 124 4.07 6.74 -0.91
C ASN A 124 4.64 5.75 -1.96
N ALA A 125 3.81 4.85 -2.48
CA ALA A 125 4.21 3.94 -3.54
C ALA A 125 4.15 4.62 -4.92
N PHE A 126 5.02 4.19 -5.82
CA PHE A 126 4.91 4.54 -7.22
C PHE A 126 3.67 3.86 -7.83
N ARG A 127 3.57 2.52 -7.76
CA ARG A 127 2.43 1.83 -8.37
C ARG A 127 2.07 0.51 -7.71
N ASN A 128 0.88 0.45 -7.10
CA ASN A 128 0.28 -0.83 -6.74
C ASN A 128 -0.44 -1.44 -7.94
N THR A 129 -0.36 -2.75 -8.12
CA THR A 129 -0.87 -3.43 -9.30
C THR A 129 -1.58 -4.73 -8.96
N VAL A 130 -2.70 -4.98 -9.63
CA VAL A 130 -3.27 -6.32 -9.79
C VAL A 130 -3.20 -6.69 -11.27
N PHE A 131 -2.49 -7.77 -11.58
CA PHE A 131 -2.33 -8.25 -12.95
C PHE A 131 -2.60 -9.76 -13.02
N ARG A 132 -3.54 -10.17 -13.88
CA ARG A 132 -3.92 -11.59 -14.02
C ARG A 132 -4.24 -12.27 -12.70
N SER A 133 -4.89 -11.53 -11.81
CA SER A 133 -5.26 -12.00 -10.50
C SER A 133 -6.66 -11.54 -10.10
N LYS A 134 -7.17 -12.14 -9.04
CA LYS A 134 -8.48 -11.83 -8.47
C LYS A 134 -8.36 -11.82 -6.96
N GLY A 135 -9.25 -11.09 -6.30
CA GLY A 135 -9.22 -10.99 -4.85
C GLY A 135 -10.09 -9.86 -4.35
N ILE A 136 -10.00 -9.63 -3.05
CA ILE A 136 -10.74 -8.59 -2.36
C ILE A 136 -9.79 -7.66 -1.61
N PHE A 137 -10.01 -6.37 -1.78
CA PHE A 137 -9.55 -5.34 -0.87
C PHE A 137 -10.76 -4.86 -0.06
N GLU A 138 -10.68 -4.96 1.27
CA GLU A 138 -11.72 -4.54 2.20
C GLU A 138 -11.15 -3.51 3.19
N SER A 139 -11.77 -2.34 3.27
CA SER A 139 -11.30 -1.24 4.13
C SER A 139 -9.85 -0.82 3.88
N VAL A 140 -9.40 -0.83 2.62
CA VAL A 140 -8.01 -0.47 2.24
C VAL A 140 -7.91 1.00 1.86
N GLN A 141 -6.87 1.66 2.35
CA GLN A 141 -6.57 3.06 2.05
C GLN A 141 -5.33 3.17 1.15
N PHE A 142 -5.52 3.71 -0.05
CA PHE A 142 -4.44 4.02 -0.98
C PHE A 142 -4.17 5.53 -0.93
N ILE A 143 -3.02 5.91 -0.38
CA ILE A 143 -2.73 7.30 -0.01
C ILE A 143 -1.44 7.79 -0.66
N ASN A 144 -1.45 8.96 -1.31
CA ASN A 144 -0.22 9.59 -1.80
C ASN A 144 0.64 8.69 -2.72
N ASN A 145 -0.01 7.86 -3.53
CA ASN A 145 0.67 7.01 -4.50
C ASN A 145 0.64 7.66 -5.89
N TYR A 146 1.61 7.36 -6.75
CA TYR A 146 1.51 7.80 -8.15
C TYR A 146 0.37 7.04 -8.86
N TYR A 147 0.25 5.73 -8.65
CA TYR A 147 -0.97 4.96 -8.87
C TYR A 147 -1.44 4.34 -7.56
N GLY A 148 -2.63 4.74 -7.09
CA GLY A 148 -3.30 4.11 -5.95
C GLY A 148 -3.47 2.63 -6.22
N LEU A 149 -4.18 2.28 -7.31
CA LEU A 149 -4.26 0.92 -7.82
C LEU A 149 -4.38 0.90 -9.35
N TRP A 150 -3.50 0.15 -10.00
CA TRP A 150 -3.58 -0.14 -11.43
C TRP A 150 -4.00 -1.60 -11.64
N ILE A 151 -5.09 -1.80 -12.35
CA ILE A 151 -5.68 -3.10 -12.60
C ILE A 151 -5.57 -3.40 -14.09
N ASP A 152 -5.00 -4.55 -14.42
CA ASP A 152 -4.76 -4.94 -15.81
C ASP A 152 -4.97 -6.45 -16.03
N ASP A 153 -5.69 -6.82 -17.08
CA ASP A 153 -5.90 -8.22 -17.49
C ASP A 153 -6.42 -9.09 -16.33
N VAL A 154 -7.44 -8.61 -15.61
CA VAL A 154 -8.04 -9.33 -14.48
C VAL A 154 -9.43 -9.86 -14.84
N PRO A 155 -9.81 -11.06 -14.36
CA PRO A 155 -11.19 -11.51 -14.50
C PRO A 155 -12.13 -10.64 -13.65
N GLU A 156 -11.78 -10.38 -12.38
CA GLU A 156 -12.59 -9.61 -11.43
C GLU A 156 -11.76 -9.25 -10.19
N VAL A 157 -11.91 -8.02 -9.68
CA VAL A 157 -11.38 -7.57 -8.37
C VAL A 157 -12.49 -6.88 -7.59
N PHE A 158 -12.60 -7.20 -6.30
CA PHE A 158 -13.58 -6.58 -5.40
C PHE A 158 -12.94 -5.49 -4.54
N LEU A 159 -13.57 -4.32 -4.49
CA LEU A 159 -13.23 -3.21 -3.58
C LEU A 159 -14.42 -2.95 -2.66
N ALA A 160 -14.26 -3.23 -1.37
CA ALA A 160 -15.29 -2.98 -0.36
C ALA A 160 -14.79 -1.94 0.64
N ARG A 161 -15.51 -0.82 0.78
CA ARG A 161 -15.20 0.26 1.74
C ARG A 161 -13.76 0.78 1.65
N CYS A 162 -13.17 0.75 0.45
CA CYS A 162 -11.82 1.26 0.24
C CYS A 162 -11.84 2.79 0.09
N GLU A 163 -10.69 3.42 0.28
CA GLU A 163 -10.50 4.86 0.12
C GLU A 163 -9.26 5.15 -0.72
N PHE A 164 -9.40 6.05 -1.69
CA PHE A 164 -8.30 6.54 -2.50
C PHE A 164 -8.22 8.06 -2.34
N THR A 165 -7.09 8.54 -1.82
CA THR A 165 -6.86 9.97 -1.58
C THR A 165 -5.42 10.39 -1.86
N ARG A 166 -5.23 11.62 -2.34
CA ARG A 166 -3.92 12.22 -2.66
C ARG A 166 -3.09 11.45 -3.70
N ASN A 167 -3.70 10.55 -4.47
CA ASN A 167 -2.99 9.83 -5.52
C ASN A 167 -2.92 10.67 -6.81
N ARG A 168 -1.92 10.45 -7.66
CA ARG A 168 -1.91 11.02 -9.02
C ARG A 168 -2.99 10.34 -9.87
N PHE A 169 -3.03 9.01 -9.88
CA PHE A 169 -4.11 8.22 -10.45
C PHE A 169 -4.69 7.35 -9.34
N ALA A 170 -5.95 7.56 -8.96
CA ALA A 170 -6.55 6.82 -7.86
C ALA A 170 -6.75 5.35 -8.24
N LEU A 171 -7.57 5.11 -9.25
CA LEU A 171 -7.90 3.77 -9.75
C LEU A 171 -7.86 3.78 -11.28
N SER A 172 -6.97 2.98 -11.87
CA SER A 172 -6.91 2.79 -13.32
C SER A 172 -7.21 1.34 -13.67
N VAL A 173 -8.13 1.10 -14.60
CA VAL A 173 -8.62 -0.24 -14.95
C VAL A 173 -8.49 -0.46 -16.45
N ARG A 174 -7.74 -1.47 -16.85
CA ARG A 174 -7.54 -1.92 -18.22
C ARG A 174 -7.88 -3.41 -18.35
N ALA A 175 -8.54 -3.78 -19.44
CA ALA A 175 -8.82 -5.19 -19.78
C ALA A 175 -9.31 -6.06 -18.60
N GLY A 176 -10.26 -5.55 -17.81
CA GLY A 176 -10.69 -6.24 -16.59
C GLY A 176 -11.86 -5.55 -15.91
N GLN A 177 -12.37 -6.18 -14.85
CA GLN A 177 -13.57 -5.74 -14.14
C GLN A 177 -13.29 -5.49 -12.66
N VAL A 178 -13.79 -4.35 -12.17
CA VAL A 178 -13.83 -4.00 -10.75
C VAL A 178 -15.27 -3.97 -10.28
N MET A 179 -15.55 -4.69 -9.19
CA MET A 179 -16.80 -4.62 -8.45
C MET A 179 -16.55 -3.80 -7.18
N SER A 180 -17.29 -2.70 -7.00
CA SER A 180 -17.04 -1.72 -5.94
C SER A 180 -18.28 -1.50 -5.08
N ALA A 181 -18.14 -1.72 -3.78
CA ALA A 181 -19.16 -1.45 -2.77
C ALA A 181 -18.62 -0.42 -1.76
N GLU A 182 -19.27 0.74 -1.64
CA GLU A 182 -18.94 1.78 -0.65
C GLU A 182 -17.49 2.31 -0.72
N THR A 183 -16.81 2.13 -1.85
CA THR A 183 -15.45 2.64 -2.04
C THR A 183 -15.49 4.12 -2.46
N LYS A 184 -14.70 4.95 -1.79
CA LYS A 184 -14.63 6.40 -2.01
C LYS A 184 -13.35 6.76 -2.74
N ILE A 185 -13.49 7.59 -3.77
CA ILE A 185 -12.35 8.07 -4.58
C ILE A 185 -12.45 9.60 -4.67
N SER A 186 -11.67 10.29 -3.85
CA SER A 186 -11.73 11.76 -3.76
C SER A 186 -10.39 12.38 -3.42
N ASN A 187 -10.22 13.66 -3.76
CA ASN A 187 -8.99 14.42 -3.48
C ASN A 187 -7.74 13.80 -4.13
N ASN A 188 -7.90 13.17 -5.29
CA ASN A 188 -6.81 12.72 -6.15
C ASN A 188 -6.65 13.68 -7.33
N VAL A 189 -5.58 13.53 -8.12
CA VAL A 189 -5.51 14.27 -9.39
C VAL A 189 -6.54 13.70 -10.38
N TYR A 190 -6.43 12.41 -10.68
CA TYR A 190 -7.42 11.67 -11.45
C TYR A 190 -8.09 10.63 -10.55
N GLY A 191 -9.42 10.56 -10.58
CA GLY A 191 -10.22 9.57 -9.85
C GLY A 191 -10.16 8.20 -10.54
N LEU A 192 -11.27 7.79 -11.16
CA LEU A 192 -11.36 6.56 -11.92
C LEU A 192 -10.96 6.78 -13.38
N TYR A 193 -9.97 6.01 -13.86
CA TYR A 193 -9.59 5.94 -15.26
C TYR A 193 -9.92 4.57 -15.85
N LEU A 194 -10.88 4.53 -16.78
CA LEU A 194 -11.23 3.35 -17.56
C LEU A 194 -10.45 3.38 -18.88
N GLU A 195 -9.40 2.57 -18.93
CA GLU A 195 -8.62 2.29 -20.13
C GLU A 195 -9.36 1.28 -21.03
N ALA A 196 -8.79 0.98 -22.20
CA ALA A 196 -9.34 0.00 -23.13
C ALA A 196 -9.74 -1.34 -22.43
N GLY A 197 -11.03 -1.69 -22.53
CA GLY A 197 -11.59 -2.92 -21.97
C GLY A 197 -11.79 -2.92 -20.44
N GLY A 198 -11.46 -1.82 -19.75
CA GLY A 198 -11.73 -1.66 -18.32
C GLY A 198 -13.20 -1.47 -18.02
N LYS A 199 -13.67 -2.11 -16.94
CA LYS A 199 -15.05 -1.99 -16.45
C LYS A 199 -15.05 -1.72 -14.95
N PHE A 200 -15.96 -0.86 -14.53
CA PHE A 200 -16.20 -0.56 -13.13
C PHE A 200 -17.71 -0.66 -12.88
N ASP A 201 -18.09 -1.55 -11.97
CA ASP A 201 -19.43 -1.72 -11.46
C ASP A 201 -19.47 -1.28 -9.99
N GLY A 202 -20.17 -0.19 -9.71
CA GLY A 202 -20.23 0.43 -8.40
C GLY A 202 -20.82 1.83 -8.46
N ASP A 203 -21.09 2.41 -7.29
CA ASP A 203 -21.66 3.75 -7.19
C ASP A 203 -20.63 4.83 -7.57
N LYS A 204 -20.73 5.34 -8.79
CA LYS A 204 -19.86 6.42 -9.30
C LYS A 204 -20.08 7.76 -8.60
N SER A 205 -21.16 7.95 -7.83
CA SER A 205 -21.36 9.18 -7.04
C SER A 205 -20.35 9.32 -5.90
N LEU A 206 -19.75 8.21 -5.48
CA LEU A 206 -18.65 8.17 -4.49
C LEU A 206 -17.28 8.53 -5.09
N ILE A 207 -17.24 8.86 -6.37
CA ILE A 207 -16.06 9.32 -7.10
C ILE A 207 -16.27 10.81 -7.38
N ASN A 208 -15.69 11.67 -6.55
CA ASN A 208 -15.94 13.11 -6.58
C ASN A 208 -14.74 13.89 -6.04
N ASN A 209 -14.68 15.19 -6.34
CA ASN A 209 -13.66 16.10 -5.83
C ASN A 209 -12.23 15.69 -6.21
N ASN A 210 -12.03 15.14 -7.41
CA ASN A 210 -10.70 14.92 -8.00
C ASN A 210 -10.32 16.11 -8.90
N LEU A 211 -9.04 16.49 -8.90
CA LEU A 211 -8.57 17.78 -9.47
C LEU A 211 -8.84 17.91 -10.97
N GLU A 212 -8.52 16.87 -11.74
CA GLU A 212 -8.58 16.89 -13.21
C GLU A 212 -9.82 16.19 -13.74
N ALA A 213 -10.16 15.02 -13.19
CA ALA A 213 -11.35 14.27 -13.57
C ALA A 213 -11.75 13.28 -12.48
N ASP A 214 -13.06 13.22 -12.18
CA ASP A 214 -13.63 12.18 -11.33
C ASP A 214 -13.67 10.83 -12.06
N VAL A 215 -14.23 10.81 -13.27
CA VAL A 215 -14.28 9.61 -14.12
C VAL A 215 -13.81 9.96 -15.52
N ARG A 216 -12.87 9.17 -16.05
CA ARG A 216 -12.34 9.26 -17.41
C ARG A 216 -12.49 7.91 -18.10
N SER A 217 -12.90 7.90 -19.37
CA SER A 217 -13.06 6.68 -20.18
C SER A 217 -12.43 6.86 -21.56
N GLU A 218 -11.41 6.06 -21.87
CA GLU A 218 -10.73 6.13 -23.18
C GLU A 218 -11.69 5.82 -24.33
N VAL A 219 -12.62 4.88 -24.13
CA VAL A 219 -13.61 4.51 -25.14
C VAL A 219 -14.53 5.68 -25.45
N GLU A 220 -14.98 6.40 -24.42
CA GLU A 220 -15.85 7.57 -24.58
C GLU A 220 -15.09 8.75 -25.22
N GLU A 221 -13.84 8.97 -24.84
CA GLU A 221 -12.98 10.00 -25.44
C GLU A 221 -12.72 9.74 -26.93
N MET A 222 -12.42 8.49 -27.30
CA MET A 222 -12.19 8.12 -28.70
C MET A 222 -13.47 8.20 -29.52
N ALA A 223 -14.63 7.81 -28.97
CA ALA A 223 -15.94 8.02 -29.60
C ALA A 223 -16.27 9.53 -29.76
N GLY A 224 -15.81 10.35 -28.81
CA GLY A 224 -15.96 11.80 -28.81
C GLY A 224 -15.07 12.53 -29.83
N LYS A 225 -13.93 11.97 -30.26
CA LYS A 225 -13.02 12.58 -31.25
C LYS A 225 -13.61 12.74 -32.65
N GLY A 226 -14.75 12.10 -32.95
CA GLY A 226 -15.57 12.39 -34.14
C GLY A 226 -16.42 13.67 -34.02
N LYS A 227 -16.52 14.27 -32.83
CA LYS A 227 -17.16 15.56 -32.59
C LYS A 227 -16.05 16.60 -32.40
N ARG A 228 -16.08 17.70 -33.16
CA ARG A 228 -15.10 18.80 -33.10
C ARG A 228 -14.78 19.19 -31.65
N VAL A 229 -13.62 18.80 -31.14
CA VAL A 229 -13.10 19.24 -29.85
C VAL A 229 -12.37 20.56 -30.04
N ASN A 230 -12.74 21.58 -29.27
CA ASN A 230 -12.11 22.89 -29.29
C ASN A 230 -10.66 22.79 -28.79
N ARG A 231 -9.70 23.16 -29.64
CA ARG A 231 -8.25 22.97 -29.42
C ARG A 231 -7.64 23.85 -28.32
N SER A 232 -8.43 24.73 -27.68
CA SER A 232 -7.95 25.64 -26.63
C SER A 232 -7.66 25.00 -25.27
N ILE A 233 -8.17 23.78 -25.01
CA ILE A 233 -7.99 23.09 -23.73
C ILE A 233 -6.60 22.43 -23.65
N TRP A 234 -6.10 21.89 -24.77
CA TRP A 234 -4.80 21.20 -24.81
C TRP A 234 -3.61 22.13 -24.59
N HIS A 235 -3.69 23.39 -25.02
CA HIS A 235 -2.57 24.33 -24.89
C HIS A 235 -2.32 24.81 -23.45
N ARG A 236 -3.27 24.62 -22.52
CA ARG A 236 -3.12 24.98 -21.11
C ARG A 236 -2.45 23.91 -20.25
N ILE A 237 -2.37 22.66 -20.73
CA ILE A 237 -1.81 21.53 -19.99
C ILE A 237 -0.29 21.44 -20.18
N GLU A 238 0.23 21.84 -21.35
CA GLU A 238 1.66 21.76 -21.67
C GLU A 238 2.51 22.91 -21.08
N THR A 239 1.88 23.97 -20.57
CA THR A 239 2.59 25.16 -20.03
C THR A 239 2.63 25.23 -18.51
N ALA A 240 2.15 24.19 -17.82
CA ALA A 240 2.14 24.11 -16.34
C ALA A 240 3.15 23.11 -15.75
N PHE A 241 4.18 22.73 -16.54
CA PHE A 241 5.39 22.06 -16.05
C PHE A 241 6.56 23.02 -16.08
#